data_AF-A0AB34QSF1-F1
#
_entry.id   AF-A0AB34QSF1-F1
#
_cell.length_a   1.000
_cell.length_b   1.000
_cell.length_c   1.000
_cell.angle_alpha   90.00
_cell.angle_beta   90.00
_cell.angle_gamma   90.00
#
_symmetry.space_group_name_H-M   'P 1'
#
loop_
_entity.id
_entity.type
_entity.pdbx_description
1 polymer ?
#
loop_
_entity_poly.entity_id
_entity_poly.type
_entity_poly.pdbx_seq_one_letter_code
_entity_poly.pdbx_strand_id
1 'polypeptide(L)'
;MTVVLSPEIHDAVEFFKKNLGYSDKHLYLGLVQFDVMKDKNAEFAEVIYNFYKEKPEDFIAAFKHGYVVDRPIEFNEAIVRFYNGEKLRVLHKNSGVREIVWLDMKKYPFGFDMRTLDMWNWSEITANNE
;
A
#
# COMPACT_ATOMS: atom_id res chain seq x y z
N MET A 1 -24.16 20.04 -0.52
CA MET A 1 -22.97 20.46 -1.28
C MET A 1 -22.85 19.49 -2.44
N THR A 2 -23.12 19.93 -3.66
CA THR A 2 -23.06 19.09 -4.87
C THR A 2 -21.58 18.98 -5.23
N VAL A 3 -20.99 17.81 -5.04
CA VAL A 3 -19.60 17.57 -5.43
C VAL A 3 -19.57 17.47 -6.94
N VAL A 4 -19.04 18.49 -7.61
CA VAL A 4 -18.77 18.45 -9.05
C VAL A 4 -17.46 17.68 -9.20
N LEU A 5 -17.56 16.43 -9.64
CA LEU A 5 -16.39 15.59 -9.89
C LEU A 5 -15.60 16.14 -11.08
N SER A 6 -14.28 16.13 -10.98
CA SER A 6 -13.43 16.40 -12.14
C SER A 6 -13.68 15.39 -13.27
N PRO A 7 -13.48 15.78 -14.54
CA PRO A 7 -13.67 14.87 -15.69
C PRO A 7 -12.86 13.58 -15.57
N GLU A 8 -11.66 13.66 -15.01
CA GLU A 8 -10.76 12.53 -14.78
C GLU A 8 -11.35 11.49 -13.82
N ILE A 9 -12.02 11.96 -12.75
CA ILE A 9 -12.71 11.09 -11.79
C ILE A 9 -13.98 10.50 -12.40
N HIS A 10 -14.69 11.28 -13.21
CA HIS A 10 -15.86 10.79 -13.92
C HIS A 10 -15.52 9.62 -14.85
N ASP A 11 -14.44 9.77 -15.63
CA ASP A 11 -13.96 8.73 -16.54
C ASP A 11 -13.51 7.47 -15.79
N ALA A 12 -12.84 7.63 -14.64
CA ALA A 12 -12.45 6.51 -13.79
C ALA A 12 -13.65 5.74 -13.25
N VAL A 13 -14.64 6.47 -12.75
CA VAL A 13 -15.90 5.92 -12.26
C VAL A 13 -16.64 5.13 -13.35
N GLU A 14 -16.74 5.70 -14.55
CA GLU A 14 -17.42 5.05 -15.67
C GLU A 14 -16.65 3.82 -16.18
N PHE A 15 -15.31 3.86 -16.17
CA PHE A 15 -14.49 2.68 -16.46
C PHE A 15 -14.77 1.53 -15.48
N PHE A 16 -14.80 1.82 -14.17
CA PHE A 16 -15.05 0.80 -13.15
C PHE A 16 -16.46 0.20 -13.23
N LYS A 17 -17.48 1.03 -13.48
CA LYS A 17 -18.86 0.58 -13.72
C LYS A 17 -18.95 -0.34 -14.93
N LYS A 18 -18.37 0.08 -16.05
CA LYS A 18 -18.55 -0.57 -17.35
C LYS A 18 -17.74 -1.86 -17.49
N ASN A 19 -16.49 -1.86 -17.03
CA ASN A 19 -15.58 -2.97 -17.29
C ASN A 19 -15.51 -3.97 -16.13
N LEU A 20 -15.77 -3.52 -14.90
CA LEU A 20 -15.60 -4.35 -13.70
C LEU A 20 -16.89 -4.54 -12.90
N GLY A 21 -18.01 -3.96 -13.34
CA GLY A 21 -19.33 -4.15 -12.73
C GLY A 21 -19.46 -3.60 -11.31
N TYR A 22 -18.50 -2.78 -10.86
CA TYR A 22 -18.51 -2.20 -9.53
C TYR A 22 -19.39 -0.95 -9.50
N SER A 23 -20.44 -0.98 -8.67
CA SER A 23 -21.34 0.16 -8.40
C SER A 23 -21.35 0.57 -6.92
N ASP A 24 -20.38 0.10 -6.15
CA ASP A 24 -20.38 0.27 -4.69
C ASP A 24 -20.15 1.73 -4.27
N LYS A 25 -21.09 2.28 -3.50
CA LYS A 25 -21.09 3.65 -2.97
C LYS A 25 -19.81 4.01 -2.21
N HIS A 26 -19.07 3.03 -1.70
CA HIS A 26 -17.80 3.22 -1.00
C HIS A 26 -16.61 3.45 -1.95
N LEU A 27 -16.63 2.85 -3.15
CA LEU A 27 -15.63 3.12 -4.21
C LEU A 27 -15.70 4.58 -4.67
N TYR A 28 -16.93 5.09 -4.77
CA TYR A 28 -17.20 6.51 -5.04
C TYR A 28 -16.61 7.41 -3.96
N LEU A 29 -16.77 7.08 -2.67
CA LEU A 29 -16.22 7.89 -1.59
C LEU A 29 -14.69 7.97 -1.64
N GLY A 30 -14.04 6.85 -1.96
CA GLY A 30 -12.59 6.75 -2.10
C GLY A 30 -12.03 7.58 -3.26
N LEU A 31 -12.69 7.55 -4.42
CA LEU A 31 -12.32 8.34 -5.59
C LEU A 31 -12.68 9.82 -5.43
N VAL A 32 -13.81 10.16 -4.79
CA VAL A 32 -14.21 11.54 -4.47
C VAL A 32 -13.24 12.21 -3.51
N GLN A 33 -12.59 11.44 -2.62
CA GLN A 33 -11.55 11.99 -1.74
C GLN A 33 -10.27 12.42 -2.47
N PHE A 34 -10.07 12.08 -3.75
CA PHE A 34 -8.92 12.56 -4.51
C PHE A 34 -8.91 14.05 -4.73
N ASP A 35 -10.04 14.65 -5.13
CA ASP A 35 -10.11 16.09 -5.34
C ASP A 35 -9.82 16.82 -4.01
N VAL A 36 -10.31 16.26 -2.89
CA VAL A 36 -10.03 16.77 -1.54
C VAL A 36 -8.57 16.56 -1.13
N MET A 37 -7.95 15.45 -1.54
CA MET A 37 -6.54 15.15 -1.28
C MET A 37 -5.62 16.04 -2.11
N LYS A 38 -5.97 16.35 -3.35
CA LYS A 38 -5.20 17.23 -4.25
C LYS A 38 -5.01 18.62 -3.65
N ASP A 39 -6.05 19.16 -3.03
CA ASP A 39 -6.01 20.46 -2.35
C ASP A 39 -5.12 20.46 -1.08
N LYS A 40 -4.91 19.29 -0.46
CA LYS A 40 -4.13 19.16 0.79
C LYS A 40 -2.71 18.64 0.57
N ASN A 41 -2.50 17.80 -0.44
CA ASN A 41 -1.24 17.18 -0.80
C ASN A 41 -1.29 16.71 -2.27
N ALA A 42 -0.92 17.62 -3.18
CA ALA A 42 -0.97 17.39 -4.62
C ALA A 42 -0.08 16.23 -5.09
N GLU A 43 1.11 16.08 -4.49
CA GLU A 43 2.07 15.03 -4.83
C GLU A 43 1.49 13.64 -4.50
N PHE A 44 0.87 13.49 -3.33
CA PHE A 44 0.20 12.25 -2.96
C PHE A 44 -0.98 11.94 -3.87
N ALA A 45 -1.80 12.95 -4.22
CA ALA A 45 -2.93 12.77 -5.12
C ALA A 45 -2.48 12.30 -6.53
N GLU A 46 -1.38 12.84 -7.03
CA GLU A 46 -0.80 12.46 -8.33
C GLU A 46 -0.28 11.01 -8.33
N VAL A 47 0.43 10.60 -7.26
CA VAL A 47 0.90 9.21 -7.11
C VAL A 47 -0.26 8.22 -7.14
N ILE A 48 -1.32 8.51 -6.40
CA ILE A 48 -2.49 7.62 -6.33
C ILE A 48 -3.22 7.60 -7.69
N TYR A 49 -3.30 8.73 -8.40
CA TYR A 49 -3.94 8.79 -9.72
C TYR A 49 -3.16 8.00 -10.77
N ASN A 50 -1.83 8.12 -10.77
CA ASN A 50 -0.96 7.33 -11.64
C ASN A 50 -1.08 5.83 -11.31
N PHE A 51 -1.17 5.46 -10.03
CA PHE A 51 -1.39 4.08 -9.62
C PHE A 51 -2.72 3.52 -10.14
N TYR A 52 -3.81 4.30 -10.09
CA TYR A 52 -5.08 3.94 -10.74
C TYR A 52 -4.90 3.72 -12.24
N LYS A 53 -4.26 4.67 -12.94
CA LYS A 53 -4.12 4.64 -14.41
C LYS A 53 -3.29 3.44 -14.89
N GLU A 54 -2.24 3.11 -14.17
CA GLU A 54 -1.33 2.02 -14.51
C GLU A 54 -1.87 0.65 -14.06
N LYS A 55 -2.53 0.59 -12.90
CA LYS A 55 -2.94 -0.67 -12.25
C LYS A 55 -4.35 -0.57 -11.65
N PRO A 56 -5.40 -0.47 -12.48
CA PRO A 56 -6.76 -0.21 -12.01
C PRO A 56 -7.35 -1.34 -11.16
N GLU A 57 -6.97 -2.59 -11.40
CA GLU A 57 -7.46 -3.74 -10.62
C GLU A 57 -6.83 -3.81 -9.22
N ASP A 58 -5.51 -3.60 -9.12
CA ASP A 58 -4.78 -3.52 -7.84
C ASP A 58 -5.29 -2.35 -7.00
N PHE A 59 -5.60 -1.23 -7.66
CA PHE A 59 -6.21 -0.08 -7.04
C PHE A 59 -7.57 -0.40 -6.40
N ILE A 60 -8.47 -1.10 -7.10
CA ILE A 60 -9.76 -1.52 -6.52
C ILE A 60 -9.56 -2.51 -5.38
N ALA A 61 -8.63 -3.46 -5.53
CA ALA A 61 -8.33 -4.43 -4.49
C ALA A 61 -7.84 -3.72 -3.21
N ALA A 62 -6.98 -2.73 -3.34
CA ALA A 62 -6.52 -1.85 -2.27
C ALA A 62 -7.67 -1.09 -1.58
N PHE A 63 -8.68 -0.63 -2.33
CA PHE A 63 -9.86 0.03 -1.76
C PHE A 63 -10.80 -0.94 -1.03
N LYS A 64 -10.98 -2.15 -1.56
CA LYS A 64 -11.96 -3.12 -1.04
C LYS A 64 -11.42 -3.94 0.14
N HIS A 65 -10.13 -4.24 0.11
CA HIS A 65 -9.49 -5.13 1.08
C HIS A 65 -8.51 -4.40 2.00
N GLY A 66 -8.41 -3.08 1.85
CA GLY A 66 -7.35 -2.29 2.46
C GLY A 66 -6.05 -2.39 1.68
N TYR A 67 -5.20 -1.39 1.86
CA TYR A 67 -3.85 -1.37 1.30
C TYR A 67 -2.83 -1.32 2.43
N VAL A 68 -1.68 -1.93 2.19
CA VAL A 68 -0.52 -1.77 3.05
C VAL A 68 0.51 -0.96 2.27
N VAL A 69 0.87 0.21 2.80
CA VAL A 69 2.01 0.97 2.31
C VAL A 69 3.26 0.41 2.97
N ASP A 70 4.09 -0.28 2.19
CA ASP A 70 5.43 -0.59 2.65
C ASP A 70 6.23 0.72 2.69
N ARG A 71 6.63 1.15 3.90
CA ARG A 71 7.61 2.23 4.07
C ARG A 71 9.00 1.59 4.10
N PRO A 72 9.73 1.59 2.97
CA PRO A 72 11.01 0.89 2.90
C PRO A 72 12.00 1.49 3.90
N ILE A 73 12.79 0.62 4.52
CA ILE A 73 13.89 0.98 5.40
C ILE A 73 15.18 0.52 4.72
N GLU A 74 16.20 1.39 4.71
CA GLU A 74 17.53 1.03 4.21
C GLU A 74 18.11 -0.14 4.99
N PHE A 75 18.81 -1.05 4.31
CA PHE A 75 19.24 -2.33 4.92
C PHE A 75 20.00 -2.14 6.24
N ASN A 76 21.00 -1.25 6.26
CA ASN A 76 21.81 -1.00 7.46
C ASN A 76 20.97 -0.48 8.64
N GLU A 77 19.99 0.38 8.37
CA GLU A 77 19.07 0.88 9.40
C GLU A 77 18.15 -0.24 9.87
N ALA A 78 17.59 -1.04 8.95
CA ALA A 78 16.70 -2.14 9.27
C ALA A 78 17.38 -3.19 10.17
N ILE A 79 18.66 -3.51 9.92
CA ILE A 79 19.44 -4.42 10.76
C ILE A 79 19.56 -3.89 12.19
N VAL A 80 19.93 -2.61 12.36
CA VAL A 80 20.06 -2.00 13.69
C VAL A 80 18.73 -2.03 14.43
N ARG A 81 17.64 -1.62 13.77
CA ARG A 81 16.29 -1.62 14.34
C ARG A 81 15.83 -3.02 14.74
N PHE A 82 16.06 -4.02 13.88
CA PHE A 82 15.73 -5.42 14.16
C PHE A 82 16.48 -5.96 15.39
N TYR A 83 17.79 -5.70 15.49
CA TYR A 83 18.59 -6.14 16.63
C TYR A 83 18.29 -5.36 17.92
N ASN A 84 17.68 -4.18 17.82
CA ASN A 84 17.12 -3.44 18.95
C ASN A 84 15.74 -3.97 19.40
N GLY A 85 15.23 -5.04 18.79
CA GLY A 85 13.96 -5.65 19.17
C GLY A 85 12.73 -5.02 18.48
N GLU A 86 12.92 -4.13 17.51
CA GLU A 86 11.79 -3.56 16.79
C GLU A 86 11.07 -4.61 15.92
N LYS A 87 9.75 -4.47 15.88
CA LYS A 87 8.88 -5.30 15.06
C LYS A 87 8.86 -4.71 13.64
N LEU A 88 9.42 -5.44 12.68
CA LEU A 88 9.55 -4.98 11.29
C LEU A 88 8.80 -5.90 10.33
N ARG A 89 8.51 -5.39 9.13
CA ARG A 89 7.96 -6.16 8.03
C ARG A 89 9.07 -6.48 7.04
N VAL A 90 9.03 -7.70 6.52
CA VAL A 90 9.98 -8.18 5.52
C VAL A 90 9.24 -8.76 4.32
N LEU A 91 9.74 -8.48 3.12
CA LEU A 91 9.25 -9.00 1.86
C LEU A 91 10.36 -9.81 1.20
N HIS A 92 10.14 -11.11 1.01
CA HIS A 92 11.12 -11.94 0.34
C HIS A 92 11.27 -11.51 -1.12
N LYS A 93 12.48 -11.17 -1.55
CA LYS A 93 12.74 -10.58 -2.88
C LYS A 93 12.26 -11.45 -4.04
N ASN A 94 12.33 -12.78 -3.89
CA ASN A 94 12.00 -13.71 -4.99
C ASN A 94 10.55 -14.21 -4.95
N SER A 95 10.00 -14.48 -3.76
CA SER A 95 8.66 -15.09 -3.65
C SER A 95 7.55 -14.05 -3.45
N GLY A 96 7.91 -12.81 -3.13
CA GLY A 96 6.93 -11.75 -2.84
C GLY A 96 6.14 -11.98 -1.54
N VAL A 97 6.53 -12.96 -0.73
CA VAL A 97 5.87 -13.27 0.54
C VAL A 97 6.22 -12.20 1.56
N ARG A 98 5.18 -11.63 2.19
CA ARG A 98 5.29 -10.64 3.26
C ARG A 98 5.11 -11.29 4.61
N GLU A 99 6.04 -11.02 5.51
CA GLU A 99 6.06 -11.57 6.85
C GLU A 99 6.44 -10.49 7.87
N ILE A 100 6.14 -10.75 9.14
CA ILE A 100 6.56 -9.89 10.24
C ILE A 100 7.66 -10.60 11.02
N VAL A 101 8.75 -9.89 11.26
CA VAL A 101 9.86 -10.37 12.07
C VAL A 101 9.96 -9.59 13.36
N TRP A 102 10.24 -10.32 14.44
CA TRP A 102 10.42 -9.72 15.76
C TRP A 102 11.36 -10.58 16.59
N LEU A 103 12.52 -9.98 16.94
CA LEU A 103 13.60 -10.66 17.63
C LEU A 103 13.13 -11.28 18.96
N ASP A 104 12.44 -10.49 19.79
CA ASP A 104 12.04 -10.89 21.14
C ASP A 104 11.04 -12.06 21.15
N MET A 105 10.14 -12.09 20.17
CA MET A 105 9.15 -13.17 20.03
C MET A 105 9.66 -14.36 19.21
N LYS A 106 10.89 -14.31 18.70
CA LYS A 106 11.49 -15.35 17.84
C LYS A 106 10.58 -15.74 16.66
N LYS A 107 9.86 -14.76 16.11
CA LYS A 107 9.00 -14.95 14.94
C LYS A 107 9.80 -14.66 13.68
N TYR A 108 10.17 -15.72 12.96
CA TYR A 108 10.92 -15.63 11.72
C TYR A 108 10.31 -16.55 10.66
N PRO A 109 10.23 -16.09 9.40
CA PRO A 109 9.82 -16.96 8.31
C PRO A 109 10.91 -17.98 7.97
N PHE A 110 10.53 -19.03 7.25
CA PHE A 110 11.47 -20.05 6.80
C PHE A 110 12.56 -19.43 5.91
N GLY A 111 13.82 -19.76 6.19
CA GLY A 111 14.98 -19.21 5.48
C GLY A 111 15.39 -17.80 5.92
N PHE A 112 14.83 -17.28 7.01
CA PHE A 112 15.24 -16.00 7.60
C PHE A 112 16.36 -16.21 8.62
N ASP A 113 17.59 -15.98 8.21
CA ASP A 113 18.80 -16.14 9.02
C ASP A 113 19.81 -15.01 8.74
N MET A 114 20.87 -14.92 9.56
CA MET A 114 21.87 -13.85 9.46
C MET A 114 22.57 -13.77 8.10
N ARG A 115 22.64 -14.88 7.35
CA ARG A 115 23.29 -14.97 6.04
C ARG A 115 22.33 -14.63 4.90
N THR A 116 21.03 -14.55 5.18
CA THR A 116 19.98 -14.32 4.18
C THR A 116 19.22 -13.02 4.41
N LEU A 117 19.63 -12.18 5.38
CA LEU A 117 18.94 -10.91 5.69
C LEU A 117 18.85 -9.96 4.49
N ASP A 118 19.83 -10.00 3.58
CA ASP A 118 19.86 -9.21 2.35
C ASP A 118 18.91 -9.74 1.27
N MET A 119 18.35 -10.95 1.44
CA MET A 119 17.32 -11.52 0.55
C MET A 119 15.92 -10.95 0.83
N TRP A 120 15.80 -10.07 1.81
CA TRP A 120 14.55 -9.46 2.23
C TRP A 120 14.58 -7.95 2.01
N ASN A 121 13.49 -7.40 1.49
CA ASN A 121 13.22 -5.97 1.55
C ASN A 121 12.58 -5.65 2.90
N TRP A 122 13.05 -4.60 3.56
CA TRP A 122 12.64 -4.26 4.92
C TRP A 122 11.71 -3.04 4.88
N SER A 123 10.66 -3.08 5.69
CA SER A 123 9.71 -1.97 5.80
C SER A 123 9.19 -1.80 7.22
N GLU A 124 8.77 -0.57 7.53
CA GLU A 124 8.03 -0.30 8.75
C GLU A 124 6.69 -1.02 8.73
N ILE A 125 6.20 -1.40 9.91
CA ILE A 125 4.81 -1.81 10.05
C ILE A 125 3.97 -0.54 10.10
N THR A 126 3.39 -0.17 8.96
CA THR A 126 2.29 0.79 8.96
C THR A 126 1.06 0.13 9.57
N ALA A 127 0.35 0.83 10.45
CA ALA A 127 -1.01 0.43 10.80
C ALA A 127 -1.81 0.27 9.51
N ASN A 128 -2.55 -0.83 9.37
CA ASN A 128 -3.57 -0.91 8.35
C ASN A 128 -4.50 0.28 8.60
N ASN A 129 -4.73 1.10 7.57
CA ASN A 129 -5.88 2.00 7.60
C ASN A 129 -7.10 1.10 7.44
N GLU A 130 -7.61 0.59 8.57
CA GLU A 130 -8.94 -0.03 8.67
C GLU A 130 -10.04 1.00 8.43
#